data_AF-A0A4P6FJU3-F1
#
_entry.id   AF-A0A4P6FJU3-F1
#
_cell.length_a   1.000
_cell.length_b   1.000
_cell.length_c   1.000
_cell.angle_alpha   90.00
_cell.angle_beta   90.00
_cell.angle_gamma   90.00
#
_symmetry.space_group_name_H-M   'P 1'
#
loop_
_entity.id
_entity.type
_entity.pdbx_description
1 polymer ?
#
loop_
_entity_poly.entity_id
_entity_poly.type
_entity_poly.pdbx_seq_one_letter_code
_entity_poly.pdbx_strand_id
1 'polypeptide(L)'
;MNERRLLQCAVALACLVPFAAGGAGVIASVAMVKSAGVPSVDLDSHFRYLSGLLFGIGLGFAACIPRIEAKGTLFRGLTLVVVCGGLARLFALVTMGSPSPGHLFGLAMELGVVPALALWQARVAAA
;
A
#
# COMPACT_ATOMS: atom_id res chain seq x y z
N MET A 1 -17.54 15.10 -16.28
CA MET A 1 -16.33 15.15 -15.42
C MET A 1 -15.39 14.05 -15.90
N ASN A 2 -14.20 14.40 -16.40
CA ASN A 2 -13.31 13.46 -17.09
C ASN A 2 -12.91 12.31 -16.17
N GLU A 3 -13.12 11.07 -16.60
CA GLU A 3 -12.79 9.82 -15.89
C GLU A 3 -11.38 9.83 -15.27
N ARG A 4 -10.42 10.44 -15.96
CA ARG A 4 -9.07 10.73 -15.45
C ARG A 4 -9.06 11.43 -14.09
N ARG A 5 -9.88 12.47 -13.89
CA ARG A 5 -9.92 13.21 -12.62
C ARG A 5 -10.46 12.35 -11.48
N LEU A 6 -11.45 11.49 -11.76
CA LEU A 6 -11.97 10.55 -10.77
C LEU A 6 -10.91 9.55 -10.34
N LEU A 7 -10.16 8.99 -11.29
CA LEU A 7 -9.02 8.12 -11.01
C LEU A 7 -7.94 8.85 -10.18
N GLN A 8 -7.59 10.09 -10.54
CA GLN A 8 -6.63 10.90 -9.78
C GLN A 8 -7.07 11.10 -8.33
N CYS A 9 -8.34 11.43 -8.09
CA CYS A 9 -8.89 11.56 -6.75
C CYS A 9 -8.89 10.21 -5.99
N ALA A 10 -9.29 9.12 -6.64
CA ALA A 10 -9.30 7.80 -6.02
C ALA A 10 -7.90 7.35 -5.59
N VAL A 11 -6.89 7.55 -6.44
CA VAL A 11 -5.49 7.26 -6.12
C VAL A 11 -4.97 8.18 -5.01
N ALA A 12 -5.30 9.48 -5.05
CA ALA A 12 -4.93 10.41 -3.99
C ALA A 12 -5.47 9.97 -2.61
N LEU A 13 -6.74 9.54 -2.56
CA LEU A 13 -7.36 9.00 -1.35
C LEU A 13 -6.70 7.69 -0.91
N ALA A 14 -6.42 6.78 -1.85
CA ALA A 14 -5.74 5.53 -1.54
C ALA A 14 -4.33 5.74 -0.97
N CYS A 15 -3.60 6.75 -1.47
CA CYS A 15 -2.26 7.12 -0.97
C CYS A 15 -2.26 7.62 0.48
N LEU A 16 -3.39 8.03 1.05
CA LEU A 16 -3.46 8.39 2.47
C LEU A 16 -3.10 7.19 3.36
N VAL A 17 -3.42 5.97 2.94
CA VAL A 17 -3.11 4.74 3.69
C VAL A 17 -1.60 4.52 3.85
N PRO A 18 -0.77 4.42 2.79
CA PRO A 18 0.66 4.26 2.94
C PRO A 18 1.35 5.46 3.58
N PHE A 19 0.84 6.68 3.42
CA PHE A 19 1.39 7.84 4.12
C PHE A 19 1.13 7.79 5.62
N ALA A 20 -0.09 7.50 6.03
CA ALA A 20 -0.44 7.38 7.44
C ALA A 20 0.22 6.16 8.07
N ALA A 21 0.01 4.96 7.51
CA ALA A 21 0.52 3.71 8.07
C ALA A 21 2.04 3.61 7.96
N GLY A 22 2.62 3.95 6.80
CA GLY A 22 4.06 3.93 6.61
C GLY A 22 4.77 5.00 7.43
N GLY A 23 4.26 6.23 7.44
CA GLY A 23 4.84 7.32 8.24
C GLY A 23 4.76 7.04 9.75
N ALA A 24 3.59 6.62 10.23
CA ALA A 24 3.43 6.22 11.63
C ALA A 24 4.32 5.02 11.98
N GLY A 25 4.45 4.03 11.09
CA GLY A 25 5.29 2.86 11.30
C GLY A 25 6.79 3.17 11.34
N VAL A 26 7.24 4.16 10.56
CA VAL A 26 8.62 4.65 10.64
C VAL A 26 8.90 5.32 11.99
N ILE A 27 7.93 6.01 12.58
CA ILE A 27 8.11 6.77 13.84
C ILE A 27 7.90 5.88 15.06
N ALA A 28 6.72 5.27 15.17
CA ALA A 28 6.27 4.49 16.31
C ALA A 28 6.70 3.01 16.25
N SER A 29 7.03 2.50 15.07
CA SER A 29 7.49 1.11 14.87
C SER A 29 6.52 0.09 15.48
N VAL A 30 7.04 -0.98 16.09
CA VAL A 30 6.30 -2.10 16.69
C VAL A 30 5.28 -1.63 17.75
N ALA A 31 5.44 -0.44 18.33
CA ALA A 31 4.46 0.13 19.26
C ALA A 31 3.07 0.38 18.63
N MET A 32 2.97 0.42 17.28
CA MET A 32 1.69 0.44 16.57
C MET A 32 0.90 -0.86 16.71
N VAL A 33 1.58 -1.97 16.99
CA VAL A 33 0.98 -3.28 17.15
C VAL A 33 0.71 -3.49 18.64
N LYS A 34 -0.57 -3.39 19.02
CA LYS A 34 -1.01 -3.72 20.39
C LYS A 34 -0.57 -5.14 20.72
N SER A 35 -0.09 -5.34 21.95
CA SER A 35 0.33 -6.64 22.49
C SER A 35 1.68 -7.17 21.99
N ALA A 36 2.43 -6.40 21.18
CA ALA A 36 3.84 -6.69 20.99
C ALA A 36 4.56 -6.37 22.30
N GLY A 37 5.24 -7.34 22.89
CA GLY A 37 6.16 -7.09 24.00
C GLY A 37 7.30 -6.16 23.59
N VAL A 38 8.35 -6.04 24.41
CA VAL A 38 9.55 -5.28 24.01
C VAL A 38 10.17 -5.96 22.79
N PRO A 39 10.20 -5.32 21.61
CA PRO A 39 10.76 -5.94 20.41
C PRO A 39 12.28 -6.05 20.52
N SER A 40 12.87 -7.06 19.86
CA SER A 40 14.31 -7.05 19.61
C SER A 40 14.68 -5.87 18.72
N VAL A 41 15.92 -5.39 18.83
CA VAL A 41 16.44 -4.30 17.99
C VAL A 41 16.31 -4.64 16.50
N ASP A 42 16.57 -5.89 16.14
CA ASP A 42 16.44 -6.37 14.76
C ASP A 42 15.00 -6.31 14.24
N LEU A 43 14.03 -6.68 15.09
CA LEU A 43 12.61 -6.61 14.73
C LEU A 43 12.13 -5.17 14.59
N ASP A 44 12.55 -4.27 15.48
CA ASP A 44 12.25 -2.83 15.39
C ASP A 44 12.81 -2.24 14.09
N SER A 45 14.09 -2.50 13.80
CA SER A 45 14.75 -2.07 12.58
C SER A 45 14.02 -2.56 11.32
N HIS A 46 13.67 -3.85 11.27
CA HIS A 46 12.96 -4.43 10.15
C HIS A 46 11.56 -3.83 9.96
N PHE A 47 10.83 -3.58 11.05
CA PHE A 47 9.51 -2.95 10.99
C PHE A 47 9.57 -1.52 10.46
N ARG A 48 10.55 -0.72 10.92
CA ARG A 48 10.76 0.64 10.39
C ARG A 48 11.15 0.63 8.92
N TYR A 49 12.00 -0.30 8.49
CA TYR A 49 12.37 -0.47 7.09
C TYR A 49 11.15 -0.77 6.21
N LEU A 50 10.33 -1.76 6.58
CA LEU A 50 9.11 -2.10 5.84
C LEU A 50 8.10 -0.94 5.82
N SER A 51 7.99 -0.20 6.92
CA SER A 51 7.14 0.99 7.00
C SER A 51 7.62 2.10 6.07
N GLY A 52 8.95 2.30 5.98
CA GLY A 52 9.57 3.24 5.05
C GLY A 52 9.37 2.85 3.59
N LEU A 53 9.45 1.55 3.27
CA LEU A 53 9.12 1.04 1.94
C LEU A 53 7.64 1.30 1.59
N LEU A 54 6.71 1.04 2.52
CA LEU A 54 5.29 1.32 2.33
C LEU A 54 5.05 2.81 2.05
N PHE A 55 5.69 3.69 2.83
CA PHE A 55 5.63 5.13 2.62
C PHE A 55 6.19 5.52 1.23
N GLY A 56 7.34 4.96 0.84
CA GLY A 56 7.97 5.17 -0.46
C GLY A 56 7.11 4.69 -1.64
N ILE A 57 6.41 3.57 -1.50
CA ILE A 57 5.42 3.11 -2.49
C ILE A 57 4.29 4.12 -2.62
N GLY A 58 3.81 4.69 -1.50
CA GLY A 58 2.83 5.78 -1.49
C GLY A 58 3.32 7.00 -2.26
N LEU A 59 4.60 7.39 -2.10
CA LEU A 59 5.21 8.46 -2.88
C LEU A 59 5.26 8.12 -4.37
N GLY A 60 5.58 6.88 -4.73
CA GLY A 60 5.59 6.40 -6.10
C GLY A 60 4.22 6.52 -6.78
N PHE A 61 3.14 6.12 -6.09
CA PHE A 61 1.78 6.30 -6.59
C PHE A 61 1.39 7.78 -6.66
N ALA A 62 1.74 8.58 -5.66
CA ALA A 62 1.47 10.02 -5.66
C ALA A 62 2.15 10.74 -6.82
N ALA A 63 3.38 10.36 -7.17
CA ALA A 63 4.11 10.88 -8.32
C ALA A 63 3.44 10.53 -9.67
N CYS A 64 2.59 9.50 -9.71
CA CYS A 64 1.81 9.17 -10.90
C CYS A 64 0.61 10.10 -11.09
N ILE A 65 0.05 10.66 -10.02
CA ILE A 65 -1.26 11.37 -10.05
C ILE A 65 -1.33 12.47 -11.12
N PRO A 66 -0.36 13.41 -11.24
CA PRO A 66 -0.52 14.55 -12.16
C PRO A 66 -0.65 14.17 -13.64
N ARG A 67 -0.07 13.02 -14.04
CA ARG A 67 -0.08 12.51 -15.43
C ARG A 67 -0.35 11.00 -15.46
N ILE A 68 -1.40 10.59 -14.74
CA ILE A 68 -1.68 9.19 -14.41
C ILE A 68 -1.84 8.29 -15.65
N GLU A 69 -2.36 8.83 -16.75
CA GLU A 69 -2.49 8.16 -18.05
C GLU A 69 -1.13 7.75 -18.65
N ALA A 70 -0.09 8.56 -18.44
CA ALA A 70 1.23 8.35 -19.03
C ALA A 70 2.18 7.52 -18.13
N LYS A 71 1.72 7.10 -16.95
CA LYS A 71 2.56 6.47 -15.91
C LYS A 71 2.31 4.97 -15.74
N GLY A 72 1.74 4.32 -16.76
CA GLY A 72 1.32 2.92 -16.71
C GLY A 72 2.41 1.94 -16.23
N THR A 73 3.65 2.07 -16.72
CA THR A 73 4.75 1.18 -16.31
C THR A 73 5.05 1.28 -14.82
N LEU A 74 5.22 2.50 -14.30
CA LEU A 74 5.48 2.72 -12.88
C LEU A 74 4.28 2.28 -12.02
N PHE A 75 3.06 2.63 -12.44
CA PHE A 75 1.83 2.28 -11.72
C PHE A 75 1.65 0.76 -11.59
N ARG A 76 1.87 0.02 -12.68
CA ARG A 76 1.79 -1.45 -12.70
C ARG A 76 2.93 -2.10 -11.91
N GLY A 77 4.14 -1.55 -11.99
CA GLY A 77 5.27 -2.02 -11.18
C GLY A 77 4.99 -1.89 -9.68
N LEU A 78 4.51 -0.73 -9.24
CA LEU A 78 4.11 -0.51 -7.84
C LEU A 78 2.94 -1.42 -7.44
N THR A 79 1.95 -1.61 -8.32
CA THR A 79 0.84 -2.53 -8.10
C THR A 79 1.33 -3.96 -7.89
N LEU A 80 2.28 -4.43 -8.70
CA LEU A 80 2.87 -5.76 -8.55
C LEU A 80 3.55 -5.92 -7.18
N VAL A 81 4.34 -4.93 -6.75
CA VAL A 81 4.97 -4.94 -5.43
C VAL A 81 3.93 -5.06 -4.31
N VAL A 82 2.85 -4.28 -4.39
CA VAL A 82 1.75 -4.31 -3.41
C VAL A 82 1.05 -5.67 -3.41
N VAL A 83 0.75 -6.24 -4.59
CA VAL A 83 0.11 -7.56 -4.71
C VAL A 83 1.00 -8.65 -4.13
N CYS A 84 2.30 -8.64 -4.40
CA CYS A 84 3.25 -9.57 -3.80
C CYS A 84 3.22 -9.49 -2.26
N GLY A 85 3.20 -8.27 -1.70
CA GLY A 85 3.02 -8.05 -0.26
C GLY A 85 1.69 -8.59 0.27
N GLY A 86 0.59 -8.33 -0.45
CA GLY A 86 -0.73 -8.85 -0.10
C GLY A 86 -0.82 -10.36 -0.14
N LEU A 87 -0.18 -11.02 -1.11
CA LEU A 87 -0.11 -12.49 -1.18
C LEU A 87 0.69 -13.06 -0.01
N ALA A 88 1.80 -12.43 0.38
CA ALA A 88 2.55 -12.81 1.58
C ALA A 88 1.71 -12.65 2.85
N ARG A 89 0.93 -11.58 2.95
CA ARG A 89 0.01 -11.37 4.08
C ARG A 89 -1.17 -12.35 4.08
N LEU A 90 -1.71 -12.69 2.91
CA LEU A 90 -2.75 -13.71 2.77
C LEU A 90 -2.23 -15.08 3.21
N PHE A 91 -1.02 -15.44 2.78
CA PHE A 91 -0.35 -16.66 3.25
C PHE A 91 -0.24 -16.67 4.78
N ALA A 92 0.24 -15.58 5.39
CA ALA A 92 0.32 -15.46 6.83
C ALA A 92 -1.05 -15.56 7.53
N LEU A 93 -2.11 -14.99 6.95
CA LEU A 93 -3.48 -15.12 7.46
C LEU A 93 -3.94 -16.59 7.48
N VAL A 94 -3.64 -17.33 6.42
CA VAL A 94 -4.02 -18.75 6.30
C VAL A 94 -3.21 -19.63 7.25
N THR A 95 -1.92 -19.35 7.46
CA THR A 95 -1.04 -20.22 8.26
C THR A 95 -0.97 -19.85 9.74
N MET A 96 -1.09 -18.57 10.07
CA MET A 96 -0.93 -18.04 11.45
C MET A 96 -2.25 -17.53 12.05
N GLY A 97 -3.31 -17.44 11.25
CA GLY A 97 -4.63 -16.95 11.69
C GLY A 97 -4.83 -15.44 11.49
N SER A 98 -5.96 -14.93 11.99
CA SER A 98 -6.42 -13.57 11.71
C SER A 98 -5.54 -12.50 12.37
N PRO A 99 -4.97 -11.56 11.60
CA PRO A 99 -4.27 -10.41 12.16
C PRO A 99 -5.28 -9.36 12.64
N SER A 100 -4.75 -8.21 13.10
CA SER A 100 -5.58 -7.08 13.54
C SER A 100 -6.45 -6.53 12.39
N PRO A 101 -7.58 -5.85 12.71
CA PRO A 101 -8.46 -5.26 11.69
C PRO A 101 -7.74 -4.32 10.71
N GLY A 102 -6.72 -3.58 11.18
CA GLY A 102 -5.90 -2.73 10.31
C GLY A 102 -5.14 -3.50 9.24
N HIS A 103 -4.62 -4.70 9.57
CA HIS A 103 -3.94 -5.56 8.60
C HIS A 103 -4.92 -6.25 7.65
N LEU A 104 -6.13 -6.59 8.11
CA LEU A 104 -7.19 -7.10 7.23
C LEU A 104 -7.65 -6.03 6.24
N PHE A 105 -7.79 -4.78 6.69
CA PHE A 105 -8.05 -3.64 5.81
C PHE A 105 -6.90 -3.45 4.79
N GLY A 106 -5.65 -3.51 5.26
CA GLY A 106 -4.48 -3.48 4.39
C GLY A 106 -4.50 -4.60 3.33
N LEU A 107 -4.87 -5.82 3.71
CA LEU A 107 -4.99 -6.95 2.79
C LEU A 107 -6.05 -6.72 1.70
N ALA A 108 -7.21 -6.17 2.09
CA ALA A 108 -8.27 -5.81 1.13
C ALA A 108 -7.82 -4.70 0.17
N MET A 109 -7.03 -3.73 0.67
CA MET A 109 -6.42 -2.71 -0.18
C MET A 109 -5.42 -3.33 -1.17
N GLU A 110 -4.56 -4.22 -0.69
CA GLU A 110 -3.47 -4.83 -1.46
C GLU A 110 -3.96 -5.74 -2.58
N LEU A 111 -4.96 -6.58 -2.31
CA LEU A 111 -5.45 -7.59 -3.27
C LEU A 111 -6.76 -7.20 -3.98
N GLY A 112 -7.45 -6.17 -3.50
CA GLY A 112 -8.68 -5.67 -4.11
C GLY A 112 -8.49 -4.29 -4.74
N VAL A 113 -8.29 -3.28 -3.90
CA VAL A 113 -8.34 -1.87 -4.33
C VAL A 113 -7.21 -1.50 -5.28
N VAL A 114 -5.95 -1.82 -4.94
CA VAL A 114 -4.80 -1.43 -5.77
C VAL A 114 -4.83 -2.10 -7.15
N PRO A 115 -5.11 -3.41 -7.29
CA PRO A 115 -5.33 -4.04 -8.59
C PRO A 115 -6.48 -3.41 -9.38
N ALA A 116 -7.60 -3.10 -8.74
CA ALA A 116 -8.74 -2.44 -9.40
C ALA A 116 -8.35 -1.04 -9.93
N LEU A 117 -7.59 -0.25 -9.14
CA LEU A 117 -7.07 1.03 -9.58
C LEU A 117 -6.09 0.90 -10.75
N ALA A 118 -5.27 -0.16 -10.79
CA ALA A 118 -4.37 -0.41 -11.90
C ALA A 118 -5.10 -0.79 -13.20
N LEU A 119 -6.16 -1.58 -13.10
CA LEU A 119 -7.04 -1.89 -14.23
C LEU A 119 -7.75 -0.62 -14.72
N TRP A 120 -8.24 0.21 -13.81
CA TRP A 120 -8.86 1.49 -14.17
C TRP A 120 -7.86 2.45 -14.84
N GLN A 121 -6.64 2.56 -14.31
CA GLN A 121 -5.56 3.33 -14.92
C GLN A 121 -5.24 2.83 -16.34
N ALA A 122 -5.20 1.51 -16.55
CA ALA A 122 -4.97 0.94 -17.88
C ALA A 122 -6.05 1.30 -18.89
N ARG A 123 -7.33 1.38 -18.45
CA ARG A 123 -8.43 1.84 -19.31
C ARG A 123 -8.32 3.32 -19.65
N VAL A 124 -8.05 4.17 -18.65
CA VAL A 124 -7.86 5.62 -18.87
C VAL A 124 -6.65 5.91 -19.76
N ALA A 125 -5.59 5.12 -19.67
CA ALA A 125 -4.41 5.26 -20.52
C ALA A 125 -4.64 4.82 -21.98
N ALA A 126 -5.67 4.02 -22.24
CA ALA A 126 -6.03 3.54 -23.57
C ALA A 126 -7.13 4.37 -24.26
N ALA A 127 -7.73 5.33 -23.54
CA ALA A 127 -8.76 6.25 -24.02
C ALA A 127 -8.13 7.54 -24.58
#